data_AF-A0A9P5X1K5-F1
#
_entry.id   AF-A0A9P5X1K5-F1
#
_cell.length_a   1.000
_cell.length_b   1.000
_cell.length_c   1.000
_cell.angle_alpha   90.00
_cell.angle_beta   90.00
_cell.angle_gamma   90.00
#
_symmetry.space_group_name_H-M   'P 1'
#
loop_
_entity.id
_entity.type
_entity.pdbx_description
1 polymer ?
#
loop_
_entity_poly.entity_id
_entity_poly.type
_entity_poly.pdbx_seq_one_letter_code
_entity_poly.pdbx_strand_id
1 'polypeptide(L)' 'CLECFENDHVCSQCIIQVHQQQPFHHIQRWTGGFFTKASLYDLGHIIFLGHRGEQCP' A
#
# COMPACT_ATOMS: atom_id res chain seq x y z
N CYS A 1 -0.25 -7.30 -3.28
CA CYS A 1 0.69 -6.42 -3.99
C CYS A 1 1.34 -7.28 -5.05
N LEU A 2 1.36 -6.87 -6.32
CA LEU A 2 1.78 -7.76 -7.41
C LEU A 2 3.29 -7.98 -7.46
N GLU A 3 4.07 -7.12 -6.79
CA GLU A 3 5.53 -7.17 -6.75
C GLU A 3 6.09 -7.78 -5.46
N CYS A 4 5.32 -7.82 -4.37
CA CYS A 4 5.76 -8.43 -3.12
C CYS A 4 5.82 -9.95 -3.26
N PHE A 5 6.84 -10.57 -2.65
CA PHE A 5 6.94 -12.02 -2.57
C PHE A 5 5.82 -12.60 -1.70
N GLU A 6 5.54 -11.93 -0.57
CA GLU A 6 4.39 -12.21 0.29
C GLU A 6 3.14 -11.56 -0.32
N ASN A 7 2.26 -12.41 -0.84
CA ASN A 7 1.00 -12.02 -1.50
C ASN A 7 -0.21 -12.17 -0.57
N ASP A 8 -0.03 -11.88 0.72
CA ASP A 8 -1.10 -12.04 1.69
C ASP A 8 -2.20 -11.00 1.51
N HIS A 9 -3.44 -11.43 1.75
CA HIS A 9 -4.58 -10.53 1.84
C HIS A 9 -4.55 -9.82 3.18
N VAL A 10 -4.29 -8.51 3.16
CA VAL A 10 -4.20 -7.68 4.36
C VAL A 10 -5.19 -6.53 4.28
N CYS A 11 -5.49 -5.92 5.43
CA CYS A 11 -6.35 -4.73 5.46
C CYS A 11 -5.62 -3.49 4.89
N SER A 12 -6.37 -2.42 4.64
CA SER A 12 -5.83 -1.16 4.11
C SER A 12 -4.74 -0.55 5.00
N GLN A 13 -4.85 -0.67 6.33
CA GLN A 13 -3.83 -0.18 7.26
C GLN A 13 -2.51 -0.95 7.09
N CYS A 14 -2.59 -2.29 7.08
CA CYS A 14 -1.43 -3.16 6.99
C CYS A 14 -0.72 -3.01 5.64
N ILE A 15 -1.46 -2.93 4.52
CA ILE A 15 -0.84 -2.75 3.21
C ILE A 15 -0.09 -1.41 3.13
N ILE A 16 -0.64 -0.34 3.72
CA ILE A 16 0.04 0.96 3.77
C ILE A 16 1.33 0.87 4.59
N GLN A 17 1.30 0.23 5.76
CA GLN A 17 2.49 0.07 6.61
C GLN A 17 3.59 -0.73 5.92
N VAL A 18 3.26 -1.85 5.27
CA VAL A 18 4.22 -2.68 4.54
C VAL A 18 4.85 -1.92 3.37
N HIS A 19 4.08 -1.05 2.70
CA HIS A 19 4.53 -0.35 1.50
C HIS A 19 5.04 1.07 1.76
N GLN A 20 5.25 1.48 3.01
CA GLN A 20 5.73 2.82 3.35
C GLN A 20 7.07 3.16 2.64
N GLN A 21 7.95 2.18 2.49
CA GLN A 21 9.24 2.33 1.78
C GLN A 21 9.17 2.00 0.28
N GLN A 22 8.04 1.47 -0.19
CA GLN A 22 7.83 1.05 -1.58
C GLN A 22 6.47 1.56 -2.08
N PRO A 23 6.22 2.89 -2.04
CA PRO A 23 4.88 3.44 -2.22
C PRO A 23 4.32 3.31 -3.65
N PHE A 24 5.17 2.91 -4.60
CA PHE A 24 4.84 2.81 -6.02
C PHE A 24 4.59 1.38 -6.51
N HIS A 25 4.61 0.38 -5.63
CA HIS A 25 4.19 -0.97 -5.99
C HIS A 25 2.73 -1.01 -6.42
N HIS A 26 2.42 -1.86 -7.39
CA HIS A 26 1.07 -2.09 -7.88
C HIS A 26 0.30 -2.97 -6.91
N ILE A 27 -0.72 -2.38 -6.29
CA ILE A 27 -1.64 -3.12 -5.44
C ILE A 27 -2.95 -3.38 -6.16
N GLN A 28 -3.66 -4.37 -5.65
CA GLN A 28 -5.03 -4.65 -6.04
C GLN A 28 -5.90 -4.70 -4.80
N ARG A 29 -7.16 -4.30 -4.96
CA ARG A 29 -8.18 -4.36 -3.91
C ARG A 29 -9.22 -5.42 -4.29
N TRP A 30 -9.56 -6.26 -3.32
CA TRP A 30 -10.68 -7.19 -3.47
C TRP A 30 -12.00 -6.44 -3.37
N THR A 31 -12.88 -6.64 -4.37
CA THR A 31 -14.22 -6.01 -4.43
C THR A 31 -15.31 -6.87 -3.82
N GLY A 32 -15.03 -8.14 -3.49
CA GLY A 32 -16.03 -9.15 -3.17
C GLY A 32 -16.19 -10.23 -4.25
N GLY A 33 -15.81 -9.93 -5.51
CA GLY A 33 -15.86 -10.90 -6.61
C GLY A 33 -14.60 -10.96 -7.48
N PHE A 34 -13.85 -9.85 -7.60
CA PHE A 34 -12.60 -9.80 -8.35
C PHE A 34 -11.65 -8.73 -7.79
N PHE A 35 -10.39 -8.81 -8.22
CA PHE A 35 -9.37 -7.81 -7.91
C PHE A 35 -9.40 -6.67 -8.92
N THR A 36 -9.45 -5.44 -8.41
CA THR A 36 -9.27 -4.21 -9.20
C THR A 36 -7.94 -3.58 -8.88
N LYS A 37 -7.34 -2.88 -9.85
CA LYS A 37 -6.18 -2.02 -9.60
C LYS A 37 -6.53 -0.99 -8.53
N ALA A 38 -5.59 -0.74 -7.63
CA ALA A 38 -5.65 0.33 -6.65
C ALA A 38 -4.24 0.90 -6.46
N SER A 39 -4.16 2.09 -5.89
CA SER A 39 -2.94 2.70 -5.38
C SER A 39 -3.02 2.87 -3.88
N LEU A 40 -1.89 3.05 -3.21
CA LEU A 40 -1.88 3.40 -1.79
C LEU A 40 -2.54 4.75 -1.53
N TYR A 41 -2.48 5.68 -2.49
CA TYR A 41 -3.20 6.96 -2.43
C TYR A 41 -4.72 6.75 -2.33
N ASP A 42 -5.29 5.81 -3.09
CA ASP A 42 -6.73 5.48 -3.01
C ASP A 42 -7.15 4.94 -1.63
N LEU A 43 -6.17 4.46 -0.85
CA LEU A 43 -6.35 3.97 0.51
C LEU A 43 -6.04 5.04 1.58
N GLY A 44 -5.68 6.26 1.17
CA GLY A 44 -5.37 7.38 2.06
C GLY A 44 -3.90 7.49 2.48
N HIS A 45 -2.97 6.79 1.81
CA HIS A 45 -1.55 6.92 2.11
C HIS A 45 -1.00 8.28 1.67
N ILE A 46 -0.22 8.89 2.57
CA ILE A 46 0.56 10.11 2.31
C ILE A 46 2.03 9.73 2.29
N ILE A 47 2.73 10.15 1.24
CA ILE A 47 4.17 9.93 1.11
C ILE A 47 4.90 11.07 1.82
N PHE A 48 5.64 10.74 2.88
CA PHE A 48 6.54 11.67 3.54
C PHE A 48 7.96 11.55 2.96
N LEU A 49 8.49 12.68 2.48
CA LEU A 49 9.81 12.76 1.86
C LEU A 49 10.89 12.90 2.95
N GLY A 50 11.28 11.78 3.57
CA GLY A 50 12.26 11.75 4.65
C GLY A 50 11.90 10.74 5.73
N HIS A 51 12.69 10.67 6.80
CA HIS A 51 12.40 9.88 8.00
C HIS A 51 11.91 8.44 7.77
N ARG A 52 12.37 7.78 6.69
CA ARG A 52 11.85 6.46 6.28
C ARG A 52 10.32 6.45 6.18
N GLY A 53 9.77 7.46 5.52
CA GLY A 53 8.34 7.59 5.27
C GLY A 53 7.50 7.98 6.50
N GLU A 54 8.13 8.36 7.61
CA GLU A 54 7.45 8.95 8.77
C GLU A 54 7.19 10.45 8.57
N GLN A 55 6.16 10.95 9.24
CA GLN A 55 5.85 12.38 9.26
C GLN A 55 6.97 13.16 9.97
N CYS A 56 7.36 14.31 9.41
CA CYS A 56 8.30 15.22 10.09
C CYS A 56 7.72 15.68 11.45
N PRO A 57 8.54 15.71 12.52
CA PRO A 57 8.16 16.27 13.82
C PRO A 57 7.73 17.73 13.77
#